data_AF-A0A0E9X0A5-F1
#
_entry.id   AF-A0A0E9X0A5-F1
#
_cell.length_a   1.000
_cell.length_b   1.000
_cell.length_c   1.000
_cell.angle_alpha   90.00
_cell.angle_beta   90.00
_cell.angle_gamma   90.00
#
_symmetry.space_group_name_H-M   'P 1'
#
loop_
_entity.id
_entity.type
_entity.pdbx_description
1 polymer ?
#
loop_
_entity_poly.entity_id
_entity_poly.type
_entity_poly.pdbx_seq_one_letter_code
_entity_poly.pdbx_strand_id
1 'polypeptide(L)'
;MLSGEQSKPVKALLEAVAVRLRSAVDVDVFIPLYPKRFLDDASSPQFQFRDKQFYSAVKLLYNITLWHGLVPEDVLIELGLTKLLSRYLMITLRSAPCERHSVEKCKKVAVCFPKSWFDDVDAGASIPELRMFSEHLHQTAHALCKKNPLTAITREIVTDLLILLRNMKALDSVTDIVETYHFEGF
;
A
#
# COMPACT_ATOMS: atom_id res chain seq x y z
N MET A 1 7.58 -12.13 20.38
CA MET A 1 6.45 -13.07 20.59
C MET A 1 6.11 -13.10 22.06
N LEU A 2 4.83 -12.91 22.43
CA LEU A 2 4.34 -13.18 23.79
C LEU A 2 4.31 -14.69 24.01
N SER A 3 5.47 -15.29 24.25
CA SER A 3 5.69 -16.73 24.42
C SER A 3 5.44 -17.19 25.86
N GLY A 4 4.25 -16.89 26.38
CA GLY A 4 3.73 -17.40 27.66
C GLY A 4 2.23 -17.69 27.54
N GLU A 5 1.68 -18.51 28.44
CA GLU A 5 0.23 -18.73 28.51
C GLU A 5 -0.48 -17.38 28.70
N GLN A 6 -1.10 -16.88 27.64
CA GLN A 6 -1.88 -15.66 27.73
C GLN A 6 -3.05 -15.89 28.68
N SER A 7 -3.18 -15.01 29.67
CA SER A 7 -4.29 -15.07 30.62
C SER A 7 -5.63 -14.91 29.89
N LYS A 8 -6.70 -15.52 30.43
CA LYS A 8 -8.04 -15.44 29.84
C LYS A 8 -8.47 -13.98 29.52
N PRO A 9 -8.20 -12.97 30.38
CA PRO A 9 -8.51 -11.58 30.06
C PRO A 9 -7.78 -11.03 28.82
N VAL A 10 -6.50 -11.39 28.64
CA VAL A 10 -5.72 -10.90 27.48
C VAL A 10 -6.25 -11.51 26.18
N LYS A 11 -6.58 -12.81 26.18
CA LYS A 11 -7.20 -13.46 25.00
C LYS A 11 -8.51 -12.80 24.63
N ALA A 12 -9.39 -12.58 25.61
CA ALA A 12 -10.67 -11.92 25.38
C ALA A 12 -10.52 -10.49 24.84
N LEU A 13 -9.51 -9.74 25.31
CA LEU A 13 -9.20 -8.41 24.78
C LEU A 13 -8.75 -8.46 23.31
N LEU A 14 -7.82 -9.36 22.96
CA LEU A 14 -7.32 -9.49 21.59
C LEU A 14 -8.42 -9.95 20.62
N GLU A 15 -9.31 -10.84 21.07
CA GLU A 15 -10.50 -11.24 20.31
C GLU A 15 -11.45 -10.05 20.09
N ALA A 16 -11.73 -9.26 21.13
CA ALA A 16 -12.56 -8.06 21.02
C ALA A 16 -11.96 -7.02 20.06
N VAL A 17 -10.64 -6.83 20.09
CA VAL A 17 -9.91 -5.98 19.13
C VAL A 17 -10.08 -6.51 17.71
N ALA A 18 -9.86 -7.80 17.46
CA ALA A 18 -10.03 -8.40 16.15
C ALA A 18 -11.47 -8.23 15.62
N VAL A 19 -12.48 -8.41 16.47
CA VAL A 19 -13.89 -8.14 16.12
C VAL A 19 -14.11 -6.67 15.79
N ARG A 20 -13.55 -5.74 16.56
CA ARG A 20 -13.68 -4.30 16.28
C ARG A 20 -13.00 -3.87 14.98
N LEU A 21 -11.83 -4.45 14.67
CA LEU A 21 -11.11 -4.21 13.41
C LEU A 21 -11.93 -4.73 12.22
N ARG A 22 -12.51 -5.94 12.31
CA ARG A 22 -13.44 -6.48 11.30
C ARG A 22 -14.61 -5.54 11.06
N SER A 23 -15.29 -5.13 12.13
CA SER A 23 -16.41 -4.20 12.04
C SER A 23 -15.99 -2.85 11.43
N ALA A 24 -14.79 -2.35 11.72
CA ALA A 24 -14.30 -1.11 11.11
C ALA A 24 -14.13 -1.26 9.59
N VAL A 25 -13.56 -2.38 9.13
CA VAL A 25 -13.40 -2.63 7.70
C VAL A 25 -14.74 -2.80 7.00
N ASP A 26 -15.71 -3.48 7.63
CA ASP A 26 -16.99 -3.79 7.01
C ASP A 26 -17.97 -2.61 7.01
N VAL A 27 -17.93 -1.75 8.04
CA VAL A 27 -18.94 -0.70 8.26
C VAL A 27 -18.40 0.70 7.99
N ASP A 28 -17.13 0.97 8.30
CA ASP A 28 -16.58 2.34 8.27
C ASP A 28 -15.89 2.67 6.93
N VAL A 29 -15.66 1.68 6.05
CA VAL A 29 -14.93 1.87 4.79
C VAL A 29 -15.88 2.04 3.62
N PHE A 30 -15.83 3.23 3.01
CA PHE A 30 -16.56 3.52 1.78
C PHE A 30 -15.73 4.39 0.84
N ILE A 31 -15.24 3.81 -0.27
CA ILE A 31 -14.58 4.55 -1.35
C ILE A 31 -15.44 4.44 -2.62
N PRO A 32 -16.18 5.49 -2.99
CA PRO A 32 -17.03 5.45 -4.19
C PRO A 32 -16.20 5.41 -5.46
N LEU A 33 -16.71 4.69 -6.45
CA LEU A 33 -16.19 4.69 -7.82
C LEU A 33 -16.87 5.82 -8.60
N TYR A 34 -16.06 6.63 -9.27
CA TYR A 34 -16.53 7.71 -10.11
C TYR A 34 -16.01 7.55 -11.54
N PRO A 35 -16.78 7.98 -12.56
CA PRO A 35 -16.28 8.11 -13.92
C PRO A 35 -15.00 8.94 -13.99
N LYS A 36 -14.07 8.54 -14.87
CA LYS A 36 -12.73 9.15 -14.99
C LYS A 36 -12.77 10.68 -15.16
N ARG A 37 -13.72 11.20 -15.93
CA ARG A 37 -13.91 12.65 -16.14
C ARG A 37 -14.00 13.47 -14.84
N PHE A 38 -14.52 12.89 -13.76
CA PHE A 38 -14.60 13.56 -12.47
C PHE A 38 -13.31 13.42 -11.66
N LEU A 39 -12.53 12.37 -11.92
CA LEU A 39 -11.28 12.10 -11.22
C LEU A 39 -10.10 12.88 -11.83
N ASP A 40 -10.17 13.19 -13.12
CA ASP A 40 -9.14 13.97 -13.83
C ASP A 40 -9.11 15.44 -13.36
N ASP A 41 -10.21 15.96 -12.83
CA ASP A 41 -10.29 17.28 -12.20
C ASP A 41 -10.19 17.18 -10.68
N ALA A 42 -9.03 17.58 -10.14
CA ALA A 42 -8.76 17.57 -8.70
C ALA A 42 -9.64 18.57 -7.91
N SER A 43 -10.26 19.55 -8.59
CA SER A 43 -11.20 20.48 -7.96
C SER A 43 -12.61 19.91 -7.83
N SER A 44 -12.90 18.78 -8.51
CA SER A 44 -14.23 18.20 -8.48
C SER A 44 -14.61 17.69 -7.08
N PRO A 45 -15.88 17.84 -6.66
CA PRO A 45 -16.35 17.31 -5.38
C PRO A 45 -16.14 15.79 -5.26
N GLN A 46 -16.25 15.07 -6.37
CA GLN A 46 -16.09 13.62 -6.44
C GLN A 46 -14.66 13.21 -6.17
N PHE A 47 -13.69 13.88 -6.80
CA PHE A 47 -12.28 13.66 -6.54
C PHE A 47 -11.97 13.93 -5.07
N GLN A 48 -12.34 15.10 -4.56
CA GLN A 48 -12.07 15.49 -3.16
C GLN A 48 -12.69 14.55 -2.14
N PHE A 49 -13.93 14.10 -2.38
CA PHE A 49 -14.59 13.15 -1.50
C PHE A 49 -13.86 11.80 -1.51
N ARG A 50 -13.58 11.24 -2.70
CA ARG A 50 -12.85 9.98 -2.82
C ARG A 50 -11.46 10.07 -2.19
N ASP A 51 -10.79 11.20 -2.36
CA ASP A 51 -9.46 11.45 -1.80
C ASP A 51 -9.48 11.43 -0.26
N LYS A 52 -10.47 12.06 0.36
CA LYS A 52 -10.70 11.97 1.82
C LYS A 52 -10.95 10.54 2.27
N GLN A 53 -11.79 9.80 1.55
CA GLN A 53 -12.09 8.39 1.88
C GLN A 53 -10.85 7.50 1.75
N PHE A 54 -10.01 7.75 0.74
CA PHE A 54 -8.73 7.07 0.60
C PHE A 54 -7.84 7.27 1.84
N TYR A 55 -7.66 8.51 2.29
CA TYR A 55 -6.84 8.77 3.48
C TYR A 55 -7.44 8.21 4.77
N SER A 56 -8.77 8.19 4.89
CA SER A 56 -9.44 7.50 6.00
C SER A 56 -9.15 5.99 5.99
N ALA A 57 -9.21 5.35 4.83
CA ALA A 57 -8.87 3.92 4.68
C ALA A 57 -7.39 3.64 4.94
N VAL A 58 -6.46 4.52 4.54
CA VAL A 58 -5.03 4.41 4.87
C VAL A 58 -4.80 4.52 6.39
N LYS A 59 -5.51 5.41 7.09
CA LYS A 59 -5.44 5.49 8.56
C LYS A 59 -5.93 4.20 9.22
N LEU A 60 -7.02 3.62 8.70
CA LEU A 60 -7.50 2.33 9.20
C LEU A 60 -6.50 1.21 8.95
N LEU A 61 -5.88 1.17 7.76
CA LEU A 61 -4.80 0.22 7.44
C LEU A 61 -3.65 0.35 8.45
N TYR A 62 -3.19 1.56 8.72
CA TYR A 62 -2.16 1.82 9.75
C TYR A 62 -2.59 1.33 11.12
N ASN A 63 -3.84 1.61 11.53
CA ASN A 63 -4.36 1.15 12.82
C ASN A 63 -4.44 -0.37 12.92
N ILE A 64 -4.76 -1.07 11.83
CA ILE A 64 -4.76 -2.54 11.78
C ILE A 64 -3.33 -3.05 11.98
N THR A 65 -2.35 -2.51 11.24
CA THR A 65 -0.98 -3.02 11.28
C THR A 65 -0.24 -2.68 12.58
N LEU A 66 -0.67 -1.69 13.36
CA LEU A 66 -0.16 -1.44 14.71
C LEU A 66 -0.37 -2.62 15.67
N TRP A 67 -1.29 -3.54 15.37
CA TRP A 67 -1.52 -4.77 16.16
C TRP A 67 -0.63 -5.94 15.74
N HIS A 68 0.31 -5.74 14.82
CA HIS A 68 1.28 -6.75 14.42
C HIS A 68 2.05 -7.29 15.63
N GLY A 69 2.15 -8.62 15.73
CA GLY A 69 2.76 -9.33 16.86
C GLY A 69 1.87 -9.51 18.08
N LEU A 70 0.65 -8.94 18.08
CA LEU A 70 -0.35 -9.10 19.14
C LEU A 70 -1.59 -9.85 18.66
N VAL A 71 -2.16 -9.43 17.54
CA VAL A 71 -3.28 -10.11 16.86
C VAL A 71 -2.72 -11.15 15.88
N PRO A 72 -3.37 -12.31 15.67
CA PRO A 72 -2.94 -13.29 14.69
C PRO A 72 -2.70 -12.66 13.31
N GLU A 73 -1.58 -13.01 12.69
CA GLU A 73 -1.10 -12.36 11.48
C GLU A 73 -2.02 -12.59 10.28
N ASP A 74 -2.62 -13.77 10.18
CA ASP A 74 -3.63 -14.11 9.18
C ASP A 74 -4.83 -13.16 9.22
N VAL A 75 -5.28 -12.77 10.43
CA VAL A 75 -6.35 -11.78 10.60
C VAL A 75 -5.91 -10.40 10.12
N LEU A 76 -4.68 -9.98 10.42
CA LEU A 76 -4.17 -8.67 9.98
C LEU A 76 -3.99 -8.61 8.46
N ILE A 77 -3.51 -9.69 7.85
CA ILE A 77 -3.38 -9.84 6.39
C ILE A 77 -4.77 -9.80 5.74
N GLU A 78 -5.74 -10.59 6.23
CA GLU A 78 -7.10 -10.62 5.71
C GLU A 78 -7.73 -9.21 5.73
N LEU A 79 -7.63 -8.50 6.85
CA LEU A 79 -8.27 -7.19 7.02
C LEU A 79 -7.52 -6.08 6.30
N GLY A 80 -6.21 -5.98 6.48
CA GLY A 80 -5.40 -4.90 5.95
C GLY A 80 -5.09 -5.07 4.47
N LEU A 81 -4.74 -6.28 4.03
CA LEU A 81 -4.24 -6.50 2.67
C LEU A 81 -5.34 -6.99 1.73
N THR A 82 -6.09 -8.02 2.13
CA THR A 82 -7.14 -8.58 1.26
C THR A 82 -8.34 -7.63 1.19
N LYS A 83 -8.93 -7.27 2.34
CA LYS A 83 -10.19 -6.51 2.40
C LYS A 83 -10.03 -5.00 2.24
N LEU A 84 -8.88 -4.43 2.62
CA LEU A 84 -8.62 -2.99 2.48
C LEU A 84 -7.77 -2.64 1.26
N LEU A 85 -6.52 -3.10 1.23
CA LEU A 85 -5.57 -2.74 0.18
C LEU A 85 -6.09 -3.15 -1.19
N SER A 86 -6.34 -4.44 -1.39
CA SER A 86 -6.72 -4.99 -2.70
C SER A 86 -8.08 -4.50 -3.16
N ARG A 87 -9.07 -4.49 -2.26
CA ARG A 87 -10.45 -4.15 -2.60
C ARG A 87 -10.69 -2.66 -2.83
N TYR A 88 -10.03 -1.78 -2.08
CA TYR A 88 -10.36 -0.34 -2.09
C TYR A 88 -9.18 0.56 -2.48
N LEU A 89 -8.00 0.34 -1.88
CA LEU A 89 -6.87 1.25 -2.07
C LEU A 89 -6.24 1.10 -3.46
N MET A 90 -6.02 -0.12 -3.93
CA MET A 90 -5.37 -0.38 -5.23
C MET A 90 -6.14 0.23 -6.41
N ILE A 91 -7.47 0.19 -6.37
CA ILE A 91 -8.31 0.80 -7.41
C ILE A 91 -8.09 2.32 -7.44
N THR A 92 -7.84 2.94 -6.29
CA THR A 92 -7.57 4.38 -6.17
C THR A 92 -6.17 4.76 -6.59
N LEU A 93 -5.17 3.94 -6.25
CA LEU A 93 -3.79 4.12 -6.71
C LEU A 93 -3.70 4.04 -8.24
N ARG A 94 -4.35 3.03 -8.84
CA ARG A 94 -4.36 2.83 -10.30
C ARG A 94 -5.15 3.87 -11.09
N SER A 95 -6.02 4.64 -10.44
CA SER A 95 -6.86 5.65 -11.09
C SER A 95 -6.50 7.08 -10.71
N ALA A 96 -5.30 7.32 -10.18
CA ALA A 96 -4.88 8.67 -9.79
C ALA A 96 -4.71 9.57 -11.03
N PRO A 97 -5.09 10.86 -10.97
CA PRO A 97 -5.07 11.76 -12.13
C PRO A 97 -3.65 12.21 -12.53
N CYS A 98 -2.71 12.19 -11.58
CA CYS A 98 -1.33 12.59 -11.79
C CYS A 98 -0.38 11.62 -11.07
N GLU A 99 0.75 11.35 -11.71
CA GLU A 99 1.79 10.43 -11.25
C GLU A 99 2.35 10.84 -9.88
N ARG A 100 2.61 12.13 -9.67
CA ARG A 100 3.06 12.63 -8.36
C ARG A 100 2.06 12.32 -7.25
N HIS A 101 0.76 12.54 -7.49
CA HIS A 101 -0.28 12.22 -6.52
C HIS A 101 -0.39 10.72 -6.26
N SER A 102 -0.21 9.90 -7.30
CA SER A 102 -0.18 8.44 -7.17
C SER A 102 0.97 8.00 -6.27
N VAL A 103 2.19 8.48 -6.52
CA VAL A 103 3.38 8.09 -5.77
C VAL A 103 3.30 8.55 -4.31
N GLU A 104 2.80 9.75 -4.03
CA GLU A 104 2.57 10.19 -2.65
C GLU A 104 1.58 9.29 -1.90
N LYS A 105 0.51 8.85 -2.57
CA LYS A 105 -0.42 7.87 -1.99
C LYS A 105 0.24 6.51 -1.77
N CYS A 106 1.05 6.04 -2.71
CA CYS A 106 1.84 4.82 -2.56
C CYS A 106 2.78 4.89 -1.36
N LYS A 107 3.50 6.01 -1.17
CA LYS A 107 4.35 6.24 0.01
C LYS A 107 3.54 6.10 1.30
N LYS A 108 2.36 6.73 1.37
CA LYS A 108 1.49 6.68 2.55
C LYS A 108 0.93 5.28 2.84
N VAL A 109 0.72 4.45 1.82
CA VAL A 109 0.33 3.05 1.99
C VAL A 109 1.51 2.21 2.44
N ALA A 110 2.68 2.37 1.82
CA ALA A 110 3.87 1.59 2.10
C ALA A 110 4.35 1.72 3.56
N VAL A 111 4.25 2.92 4.14
CA VAL A 111 4.64 3.15 5.56
C VAL A 111 3.74 2.42 6.56
N CYS A 112 2.59 1.90 6.14
CA CYS A 112 1.71 1.16 7.02
C CYS A 112 2.19 -0.27 7.28
N PHE A 113 2.99 -0.86 6.39
CA PHE A 113 3.29 -2.27 6.47
C PHE A 113 4.40 -2.58 7.50
N PRO A 114 4.23 -3.61 8.33
CA PRO A 114 5.31 -4.15 9.15
C PRO A 114 6.50 -4.57 8.28
N LYS A 115 7.72 -4.23 8.70
CA LYS A 115 8.94 -4.58 7.93
C LYS A 115 9.12 -6.10 7.80
N SER A 116 8.72 -6.83 8.83
CA SER A 116 8.74 -8.30 8.90
C SER A 116 7.94 -8.97 7.79
N TRP A 117 6.90 -8.31 7.26
CA TRP A 117 6.10 -8.85 6.14
C TRP A 117 6.87 -8.93 4.81
N PHE A 118 8.06 -8.32 4.75
CA PHE A 118 8.95 -8.37 3.59
C PHE A 118 10.13 -9.33 3.79
N ASP A 119 10.28 -9.97 4.95
CA ASP A 119 11.46 -10.77 5.25
C ASP A 119 11.48 -12.14 4.54
N ASP A 120 10.32 -12.73 4.26
CA ASP A 120 10.17 -14.03 3.60
C ASP A 120 10.04 -13.98 2.06
N VAL A 121 10.44 -12.87 1.44
CA VAL A 121 10.36 -12.68 -0.03
C VAL A 121 11.25 -13.68 -0.76
N ASP A 122 12.43 -13.99 -0.21
CA ASP A 122 13.44 -14.89 -0.82
C ASP A 122 13.07 -16.38 -0.70
N ALA A 123 12.17 -16.75 0.20
CA ALA A 123 11.69 -18.13 0.40
C ALA A 123 10.50 -18.50 -0.52
N GLY A 124 10.09 -17.59 -1.41
CA GLY A 124 8.93 -17.78 -2.30
C GLY A 124 7.57 -17.64 -1.60
N ALA A 125 7.54 -17.29 -0.31
CA ALA A 125 6.34 -17.14 0.51
C ALA A 125 5.86 -15.67 0.59
N SER A 126 6.08 -14.87 -0.46
CA SER A 126 5.63 -13.47 -0.47
C SER A 126 4.10 -13.38 -0.38
N ILE A 127 3.62 -12.52 0.51
CA ILE A 127 2.17 -12.24 0.64
C ILE A 127 1.66 -11.70 -0.71
N PRO A 128 0.68 -12.35 -1.36
CA PRO A 128 0.27 -12.01 -2.73
C PRO A 128 -0.12 -10.54 -2.92
N GLU A 129 -0.78 -9.94 -1.93
CA GLU A 129 -1.22 -8.55 -1.98
C GLU A 129 -0.05 -7.55 -1.93
N LEU A 130 1.02 -7.88 -1.19
CA LEU A 130 2.24 -7.07 -1.17
C LEU A 130 2.98 -7.17 -2.51
N ARG A 131 2.96 -8.35 -3.14
CA ARG A 131 3.48 -8.54 -4.50
C ARG A 131 2.71 -7.75 -5.54
N MET A 132 1.38 -7.80 -5.49
CA MET A 132 0.52 -6.97 -6.35
C MET A 132 0.83 -5.47 -6.17
N PHE A 133 1.11 -5.03 -4.94
CA PHE A 133 1.49 -3.65 -4.67
C PHE A 133 2.88 -3.32 -5.22
N SER A 134 3.90 -4.17 -5.01
CA SER A 134 5.24 -3.94 -5.57
C SER A 134 5.24 -3.96 -7.10
N GLU A 135 4.51 -4.88 -7.73
CA GLU A 135 4.31 -4.93 -9.18
C GLU A 135 3.69 -3.62 -9.71
N HIS A 136 2.74 -3.03 -8.98
CA HIS A 136 2.17 -1.75 -9.35
C HIS A 136 3.20 -0.61 -9.29
N LEU A 137 4.05 -0.58 -8.26
CA LEU A 137 5.14 0.40 -8.15
C LEU A 137 6.14 0.23 -9.29
N HIS A 138 6.53 -1.00 -9.59
CA HIS A 138 7.44 -1.36 -10.69
C HIS A 138 6.88 -0.95 -12.05
N GLN A 139 5.61 -1.28 -12.34
CA GLN A 139 4.93 -0.85 -13.57
C GLN A 139 4.84 0.67 -13.69
N THR A 140 4.57 1.36 -12.59
CA THR A 140 4.53 2.83 -12.55
C THR A 140 5.90 3.42 -12.85
N ALA A 141 6.96 2.87 -12.26
CA ALA A 141 8.33 3.28 -12.54
C ALA A 141 8.71 3.05 -14.01
N HIS A 142 8.40 1.88 -14.59
CA HIS A 142 8.62 1.64 -16.02
C HIS A 142 7.87 2.63 -16.91
N ALA A 143 6.59 2.89 -16.61
CA ALA A 143 5.77 3.81 -17.40
C ALA A 143 6.35 5.24 -17.38
N LEU A 144 6.87 5.68 -16.23
CA LEU A 144 7.54 6.97 -16.07
C LEU A 144 8.86 7.04 -16.83
N CYS A 145 9.70 6.02 -16.73
CA CYS A 145 10.99 5.98 -17.40
C CYS A 145 10.86 5.93 -18.94
N LYS A 146 9.79 5.34 -19.48
CA LYS A 146 9.52 5.34 -20.93
C LYS A 146 9.20 6.72 -21.51
N LYS A 147 8.84 7.71 -20.68
CA LYS A 147 8.54 9.06 -21.16
C LYS A 147 9.85 9.79 -21.52
N ASN A 148 9.98 10.19 -22.78
CA ASN A 148 11.16 10.91 -23.28
C ASN A 148 10.77 12.34 -23.73
N PRO A 149 11.44 13.41 -23.23
CA PRO A 149 12.53 13.41 -22.27
C PRO A 149 12.10 13.22 -20.82
N LEU A 150 12.95 12.52 -20.05
CA LEU A 150 12.83 12.40 -18.59
C LEU A 150 13.14 13.75 -17.95
N THR A 151 12.10 14.40 -17.43
CA THR A 151 12.25 15.66 -16.69
C THR A 151 12.88 15.40 -15.31
N ALA A 152 13.47 16.44 -14.69
CA ALA A 152 14.01 16.36 -13.33
C ALA A 152 12.94 15.89 -12.31
N ILE A 153 11.69 16.33 -12.49
CA ILE A 153 10.55 15.94 -11.65
C ILE A 153 10.24 14.45 -11.83
N THR A 154 10.23 13.96 -13.08
CA THR A 154 9.98 12.54 -13.37
C THR A 154 11.07 11.68 -12.73
N ARG A 155 12.33 12.12 -12.78
CA ARG A 155 13.46 11.43 -12.14
C ARG A 155 13.28 11.31 -10.63
N GLU A 156 12.92 12.39 -9.95
CA GLU A 156 12.62 12.39 -8.51
C GLU A 156 11.52 11.38 -8.15
N ILE A 157 10.43 11.36 -8.92
CA ILE A 157 9.30 10.44 -8.71
C ILE A 157 9.74 8.98 -8.92
N VAL A 158 10.59 8.70 -9.91
CA VAL A 158 11.14 7.35 -10.13
C VAL A 158 12.06 6.94 -8.98
N THR A 159 12.93 7.82 -8.52
CA THR A 159 13.79 7.58 -7.35
C THR A 159 12.96 7.20 -6.12
N ASP A 160 11.87 7.93 -5.85
CA ASP A 160 10.95 7.62 -4.76
C ASP A 160 10.36 6.20 -4.88
N LEU A 161 9.95 5.81 -6.09
CA LEU A 161 9.41 4.46 -6.34
C LEU A 161 10.46 3.38 -6.14
N LEU A 162 11.71 3.60 -6.57
CA LEU A 162 12.83 2.67 -6.36
C LEU A 162 13.15 2.50 -4.86
N ILE A 163 13.11 3.59 -4.09
CA ILE A 163 13.29 3.54 -2.63
C ILE A 163 12.16 2.71 -1.99
N LEU A 164 10.92 2.89 -2.42
CA LEU A 164 9.79 2.08 -1.91
C LEU A 164 9.96 0.59 -2.25
N LEU A 165 10.29 0.26 -3.50
CA LEU A 165 10.54 -1.12 -3.93
C LEU A 165 11.66 -1.77 -3.12
N ARG A 166 12.77 -1.05 -2.89
CA ARG A 166 13.87 -1.53 -2.05
C ARG A 166 13.44 -1.79 -0.61
N ASN A 167 12.67 -0.88 -0.01
CA ASN A 167 12.16 -1.04 1.35
C ASN A 167 11.22 -2.24 1.51
N MET A 168 10.55 -2.64 0.42
CA MET A 168 9.71 -3.83 0.33
C MET A 168 10.48 -5.10 -0.08
N LYS A 169 11.81 -5.01 -0.21
CA LYS A 169 12.70 -6.08 -0.71
C LYS A 169 12.36 -6.60 -2.12
N ALA A 170 11.70 -5.79 -2.95
CA ALA A 170 11.47 -6.11 -4.36
C ALA A 170 12.72 -5.77 -5.21
N LEU A 171 13.84 -6.43 -4.91
CA LEU A 171 15.15 -6.09 -5.50
C LEU A 171 15.22 -6.36 -7.01
N ASP A 172 14.56 -7.43 -7.49
CA ASP A 172 14.50 -7.74 -8.92
C ASP A 172 13.87 -6.60 -9.72
N SER A 173 12.77 -6.01 -9.21
CA SER A 173 12.12 -4.85 -9.82
C SER A 173 13.01 -3.61 -9.83
N VAL A 174 13.86 -3.44 -8.81
CA VAL A 174 14.82 -2.32 -8.75
C VAL A 174 15.90 -2.51 -9.81
N THR A 175 16.52 -3.69 -9.85
CA THR A 175 17.56 -4.04 -10.82
C THR A 175 17.05 -3.87 -12.25
N ASP A 176 15.86 -4.38 -12.56
CA ASP A 176 15.25 -4.28 -13.88
C ASP A 176 15.09 -2.83 -14.38
N ILE A 177 14.63 -1.91 -13.52
CA ILE A 177 14.51 -0.48 -13.88
C ILE A 177 15.88 0.15 -14.11
N VAL A 178 16.83 -0.12 -13.23
CA VAL A 178 18.16 0.51 -13.25
C VAL A 178 18.93 0.07 -14.49
N GLU A 179 18.90 -1.22 -14.81
CA GLU A 179 19.57 -1.78 -15.98
C GLU A 179 18.88 -1.36 -17.28
N THR A 180 17.54 -1.45 -17.34
CA THR A 180 16.78 -1.14 -18.57
C THR A 180 16.91 0.31 -19.01
N TYR A 181 16.98 1.26 -18.07
CA TYR A 181 16.99 2.70 -18.38
C TYR A 181 18.30 3.41 -18.03
N HIS A 182 19.34 2.67 -17.62
CA HIS A 182 20.60 3.21 -17.14
C HIS A 182 20.39 4.31 -16.08
N PHE A 183 19.51 4.03 -15.12
CA PHE A 183 19.11 5.01 -14.10
C PHE A 183 20.17 5.08 -13.00
N GLU A 184 21.14 5.99 -13.14
CA GLU A 184 22.23 6.17 -12.19
C GLU A 184 21.83 7.02 -10.97
N GLY A 185 22.28 6.63 -9.77
CA GLY A 185 22.33 7.47 -8.57
C GLY A 185 21.06 7.52 -7.69
N PHE A 186 20.61 6.39 -7.16
CA PHE A 186 19.56 6.32 -6.12
C PHE A 186 19.99 5.45 -4.92
#